data_AF-A0AA39JT21-F1
#
_entry.id   AF-A0AA39JT21-F1
#
_cell.length_a   1.000
_cell.length_b   1.000
_cell.length_c   1.000
_cell.angle_alpha   90.00
_cell.angle_beta   90.00
_cell.angle_gamma   90.00
#
_symmetry.space_group_name_H-M   'P 1'
#
loop_
_entity.id
_entity.type
_entity.pdbx_description
1 polymer ?
#
loop_
_entity_poly.entity_id
_entity_poly.type
_entity_poly.pdbx_seq_one_letter_code
_entity_poly.pdbx_strand_id
1 'polypeptide(L)'
;MESFNKPVLDLSDSAQLIADLKKALTEFRSIPPPPSSEVSRLHGSSFVHIRCGDRCVVQPLKNIRAFHGMLLANVSCVSRMPRLLQLASPVYAKPHKLCFSHCDLNPTNILVTEDGRLAAIIDWEGAGWFPEYWEYT
;
A
#
# COMPACT_ATOMS: atom_id res chain seq x y z
N MET A 1 2.01 9.05 -37.26
CA MET A 1 2.18 8.68 -35.84
C MET A 1 1.84 7.20 -35.78
N GLU A 2 2.84 6.33 -35.77
CA GLU A 2 2.60 4.88 -35.78
C GLU A 2 1.93 4.50 -34.46
N SER A 3 0.75 3.89 -34.57
CA SER A 3 0.03 3.31 -33.44
C SER A 3 0.87 2.15 -32.91
N PHE A 4 1.50 2.31 -31.76
CA PHE A 4 2.10 1.20 -31.05
C PHE A 4 1.03 0.15 -30.80
N ASN A 5 1.25 -1.07 -31.26
CA ASN A 5 0.38 -2.18 -30.91
C ASN A 5 0.35 -2.29 -29.39
N LYS A 6 -0.85 -2.18 -28.81
CA LYS A 6 -1.02 -2.36 -27.37
C LYS A 6 -0.63 -3.80 -27.06
N PRO A 7 0.40 -4.05 -26.23
CA PRO A 7 0.77 -5.40 -25.86
C PRO A 7 -0.42 -6.06 -25.18
N VAL A 8 -0.79 -7.25 -25.65
CA VAL A 8 -1.83 -8.08 -25.03
C VAL A 8 -1.09 -9.09 -24.17
N LEU A 9 -1.19 -8.91 -22.86
CA LEU A 9 -0.68 -9.88 -21.90
C LEU A 9 -1.79 -10.90 -21.63
N ASP A 10 -1.58 -12.15 -22.05
CA ASP A 10 -2.47 -13.25 -21.69
C ASP A 10 -2.14 -13.72 -20.27
N LEU A 11 -3.05 -13.46 -19.34
CA LEU A 11 -2.94 -13.86 -17.92
C LEU A 11 -3.74 -15.14 -17.60
N SER A 12 -4.20 -15.86 -18.63
CA SER A 12 -4.94 -17.12 -18.45
C SER A 12 -4.12 -18.17 -17.67
N ASP A 13 -2.78 -18.13 -17.78
CA ASP A 13 -1.83 -18.85 -16.92
C ASP A 13 -0.93 -17.90 -16.11
N SER A 14 -1.54 -17.15 -15.19
CA SER A 14 -0.85 -16.19 -14.32
C SER A 14 -0.18 -16.83 -13.09
N ALA A 15 -0.10 -18.17 -13.01
CA ALA A 15 0.41 -18.87 -11.84
C ALA A 15 1.85 -18.45 -11.48
N GLN A 16 2.70 -18.25 -12.50
CA GLN A 16 4.10 -17.85 -12.32
C GLN A 16 4.21 -16.39 -11.83
N LEU A 17 3.49 -15.46 -12.46
CA LEU A 17 3.42 -14.06 -12.02
C LEU A 17 2.94 -13.94 -10.58
N ILE A 18 1.90 -14.70 -10.21
CA ILE A 18 1.37 -14.72 -8.83
C ILE A 18 2.43 -15.23 -7.86
N ALA A 19 3.21 -16.26 -8.24
CA ALA A 19 4.29 -16.78 -7.41
C ALA A 19 5.41 -15.75 -7.22
N ASP A 20 5.80 -15.06 -8.28
CA ASP A 20 6.83 -14.01 -8.22
C ASP A 20 6.38 -12.81 -7.36
N LEU A 21 5.14 -12.35 -7.53
CA LEU A 21 4.57 -11.27 -6.71
C LEU A 21 4.46 -11.68 -5.24
N LYS A 22 4.03 -12.92 -4.95
CA LYS A 22 4.02 -13.45 -3.58
C LYS A 22 5.42 -13.45 -2.97
N LYS A 23 6.43 -13.85 -3.74
CA LYS A 23 7.82 -13.83 -3.30
C LYS A 23 8.28 -12.40 -3.00
N ALA A 24 8.10 -11.46 -3.92
CA ALA A 24 8.48 -10.06 -3.74
C ALA A 24 7.80 -9.42 -2.52
N LEU A 25 6.48 -9.62 -2.36
CA LEU A 25 5.75 -9.12 -1.20
C LEU A 25 6.27 -9.74 0.11
N THR A 26 6.59 -11.04 0.11
CA THR A 26 7.19 -11.71 1.27
C THR A 26 8.54 -11.10 1.64
N GLU A 27 9.37 -10.79 0.64
CA GLU A 27 10.65 -10.10 0.86
C GLU A 27 10.42 -8.71 1.49
N PHE A 28 9.44 -7.92 1.02
CA PHE A 28 9.11 -6.63 1.63
C PHE A 28 8.69 -6.77 3.09
N ARG A 29 7.87 -7.78 3.41
CA ARG A 29 7.44 -8.05 4.81
C ARG A 29 8.56 -8.58 5.69
N SER A 30 9.66 -9.06 5.11
CA SER A 30 10.84 -9.52 5.86
C SER A 30 11.78 -8.38 6.27
N ILE A 31 11.65 -7.18 5.68
CA ILE A 31 12.49 -6.03 6.02
C ILE A 31 12.13 -5.56 7.44
N PRO A 32 13.10 -5.51 8.37
CA PRO A 32 12.84 -5.15 9.76
C PRO A 32 12.39 -3.67 9.86
N PRO A 33 11.33 -3.37 10.61
CA PRO A 33 10.87 -1.99 10.81
C PRO A 33 11.90 -1.16 11.60
N PRO A 34 11.89 0.17 11.44
CA PRO A 34 12.75 1.04 12.20
C PRO A 34 12.39 0.98 13.69
N PRO A 35 13.37 1.22 14.59
CA PRO A 35 13.12 1.19 16.04
C PRO A 35 12.01 2.15 16.50
N SER A 36 11.77 3.24 15.76
CA SER A 36 10.75 4.24 16.11
C SER A 36 9.32 3.68 16.04
N SER A 37 9.09 2.59 15.29
CA SER A 37 7.76 2.00 15.06
C SER A 37 6.74 3.00 14.47
N GLU A 38 7.24 4.03 13.79
CA GLU A 38 6.42 5.08 13.20
C GLU A 38 5.82 4.64 11.86
N VAL A 39 4.59 5.10 11.60
CA VAL A 39 4.01 5.04 10.27
C VAL A 39 4.52 6.25 9.49
N SER A 40 5.35 6.02 8.49
CA SER A 40 6.07 7.06 7.77
C SER A 40 6.55 6.57 6.40
N ARG A 41 7.05 7.49 5.57
CA ARG A 41 7.93 7.11 4.45
C ARG A 41 9.29 6.63 4.95
N LEU A 42 10.18 6.28 4.01
CA LEU A 42 11.58 5.97 4.28
C LEU A 42 12.24 7.04 5.16
N HIS A 43 13.13 6.61 6.06
CA HIS A 43 13.88 7.47 6.99
C HIS A 43 13.02 8.39 7.87
N GLY A 44 11.78 7.99 8.21
CA GLY A 44 10.92 8.81 9.06
C GLY A 44 10.47 10.11 8.37
N SER A 45 10.35 10.11 7.05
CA SER A 45 9.87 11.29 6.31
C SER A 45 8.34 11.33 6.22
N SER A 46 7.80 12.53 5.97
CA SER A 46 6.37 12.75 5.77
C SER A 46 5.86 12.01 4.54
N PHE A 47 4.62 11.52 4.59
CA PHE A 47 3.97 10.86 3.47
C PHE A 47 2.79 11.68 2.94
N VAL A 48 2.41 11.46 1.69
CA VAL A 48 1.21 12.08 1.10
C VAL A 48 0.05 11.12 1.29
N HIS A 49 -1.01 11.58 1.95
CA HIS A 49 -2.28 10.86 2.00
C HIS A 49 -3.23 11.49 0.99
N ILE A 50 -3.78 10.66 0.10
CA ILE A 50 -4.75 11.07 -0.91
C ILE A 50 -6.05 10.34 -0.63
N ARG A 51 -7.15 11.09 -0.42
CA ARG A 51 -8.48 10.49 -0.28
C ARG A 51 -9.52 11.40 -0.91
N CYS A 52 -10.33 10.85 -1.82
CA CYS A 52 -11.40 11.58 -2.51
C CYS A 52 -10.93 12.85 -3.27
N GLY A 53 -9.68 12.87 -3.75
CA GLY A 53 -9.11 14.01 -4.47
C GLY A 53 -8.38 15.03 -3.57
N ASP A 54 -8.60 14.97 -2.26
CA ASP A 54 -7.87 15.80 -1.30
C ASP A 54 -6.48 15.20 -1.03
N ARG A 55 -5.45 16.03 -1.15
CA ARG A 55 -4.06 15.68 -0.86
C ARG A 55 -3.63 16.38 0.43
N CYS A 56 -3.16 15.62 1.41
CA CYS A 56 -2.54 16.18 2.60
C CYS A 56 -1.17 15.55 2.86
N VAL A 57 -0.23 16.38 3.33
CA VAL A 57 1.08 15.91 3.78
C VAL A 57 0.95 15.55 5.26
N VAL A 58 1.21 14.30 5.58
CA VAL A 58 1.11 13.75 6.91
C VAL A 58 2.52 13.53 7.46
N GLN A 59 2.77 14.12 8.63
CA GLN A 59 4.02 13.89 9.37
C GLN A 59 4.08 12.46 9.90
N PRO A 60 5.28 11.91 10.16
CA PRO A 60 5.43 10.59 10.77
C PRO A 60 4.52 10.41 11.97
N LEU A 61 3.74 9.33 11.97
CA LEU A 61 2.81 9.04 13.03
C LEU A 61 3.44 8.05 13.99
N LYS A 62 3.40 8.36 15.28
CA LYS A 62 4.05 7.59 16.35
C LYS A 62 3.83 6.07 16.29
N ASN A 63 2.67 5.63 15.80
CA ASN A 63 2.31 4.22 15.67
C ASN A 63 1.06 4.02 14.81
N ILE A 64 0.72 2.76 14.56
CA ILE A 64 -0.47 2.33 13.81
C ILE A 64 -1.78 2.87 14.41
N ARG A 65 -1.87 3.03 15.74
CA ARG A 65 -3.08 3.60 16.37
C ARG A 65 -3.26 5.07 16.01
N ALA A 66 -2.18 5.85 15.97
CA ALA A 66 -2.23 7.24 15.50
C ALA A 66 -2.64 7.32 14.02
N PHE A 67 -2.16 6.38 13.20
CA PHE A 67 -2.57 6.24 11.80
C PHE A 67 -4.06 5.94 11.64
N HIS A 68 -4.61 4.99 12.40
CA HIS A 68 -6.05 4.72 12.42
C HIS A 68 -6.88 5.96 12.80
N GLY A 69 -6.42 6.73 13.80
CA GLY A 69 -7.04 7.98 14.20
C GLY A 69 -7.04 9.03 13.08
N MET A 70 -5.91 9.19 12.39
CA MET A 70 -5.80 10.05 11.21
C MET A 70 -6.78 9.63 10.10
N LEU A 71 -6.91 8.33 9.80
CA LEU A 71 -7.85 7.83 8.78
C LEU A 71 -9.31 8.15 9.11
N LEU A 72 -9.69 8.12 10.38
CA LEU A 72 -11.05 8.48 10.82
C LEU A 72 -11.28 9.99 10.79
N ALA A 73 -10.28 10.78 11.21
CA ALA A 73 -10.37 12.24 11.20
C ALA A 73 -10.51 12.83 9.77
N ASN A 74 -10.02 12.10 8.76
CA ASN A 74 -10.12 12.49 7.34
C ASN A 74 -11.35 11.89 6.64
N VAL A 75 -12.41 11.49 7.37
CA VAL A 75 -13.67 11.10 6.73
C VAL A 75 -14.56 12.33 6.51
N SER A 76 -14.81 12.65 5.24
CA SER A 76 -15.65 13.77 4.83
C SER A 76 -17.14 13.57 5.16
N CYS A 77 -17.63 12.33 5.13
CA CYS A 77 -19.04 12.01 5.37
C CYS A 77 -19.29 11.64 6.84
N VAL A 78 -19.38 12.65 7.70
CA VAL A 78 -19.54 12.46 9.16
C VAL A 78 -20.80 11.64 9.51
N SER A 79 -21.87 11.73 8.72
CA SER A 79 -23.09 10.93 8.93
C SER A 79 -22.87 9.42 8.80
N ARG A 80 -21.84 8.97 8.08
CA ARG A 80 -21.46 7.56 7.97
C ARG A 80 -20.54 7.08 9.09
N MET A 81 -20.08 7.98 9.97
CA MET A 81 -19.11 7.65 11.02
C MET A 81 -19.52 6.49 11.94
N PRO A 82 -20.77 6.40 12.43
CA PRO A 82 -21.16 5.27 13.30
C PRO A 82 -20.95 3.92 12.62
N ARG A 83 -21.33 3.81 11.34
CA ARG A 83 -21.15 2.58 10.55
C ARG A 83 -19.67 2.31 10.25
N LEU A 84 -18.90 3.34 9.91
CA LEU A 84 -17.47 3.20 9.63
C LEU A 84 -16.70 2.77 10.88
N LEU A 85 -17.04 3.32 12.05
CA LEU A 85 -16.47 2.88 13.33
C LEU A 85 -16.82 1.42 13.63
N GLN A 86 -18.06 1.00 13.38
CA GLN A 86 -18.47 -0.39 13.54
C GLN A 86 -17.66 -1.34 12.64
N LEU A 87 -17.43 -0.96 11.38
CA LEU A 87 -16.63 -1.76 10.42
C LEU A 87 -15.13 -1.74 10.73
N ALA A 88 -14.61 -0.60 11.19
CA ALA A 88 -13.18 -0.43 11.49
C ALA A 88 -12.80 -1.04 12.86
N SER A 89 -13.73 -1.11 13.81
CA SER A 89 -13.49 -1.61 15.17
C SER A 89 -12.76 -2.97 15.21
N PRO A 90 -13.19 -4.04 14.50
CA PRO A 90 -12.47 -5.31 14.52
C PRO A 90 -11.07 -5.21 13.94
N VAL A 91 -10.88 -4.39 12.90
CA VAL A 91 -9.55 -4.15 12.32
C VAL A 91 -8.67 -3.43 13.33
N TYR A 92 -9.16 -2.38 13.98
CA TYR A 92 -8.37 -1.54 14.87
C TYR A 92 -8.08 -2.20 16.23
N ALA A 93 -8.90 -3.17 16.64
CA ALA A 93 -8.68 -3.96 17.84
C ALA A 93 -7.57 -5.00 17.68
N LYS A 94 -7.32 -5.47 16.44
CA LYS A 94 -6.25 -6.43 16.16
C LYS A 94 -4.89 -5.73 16.23
N PRO A 95 -3.88 -6.31 16.91
CA PRO A 95 -2.51 -5.84 16.78
C PRO A 95 -2.00 -6.10 15.37
N HIS A 96 -1.44 -5.07 14.73
CA HIS A 96 -0.86 -5.15 13.39
C HIS A 96 0.64 -4.99 13.45
N LYS A 97 1.34 -5.69 12.56
CA LYS A 97 2.77 -5.46 12.33
C LYS A 97 2.95 -4.21 11.48
N LEU A 98 4.04 -3.48 11.75
CA LEU A 98 4.54 -2.44 10.87
C LEU A 98 5.42 -3.10 9.82
N CYS A 99 5.12 -2.87 8.54
CA CYS A 99 5.80 -3.52 7.43
C CYS A 99 6.16 -2.52 6.34
N PHE A 100 7.23 -2.81 5.60
CA PHE A 100 7.56 -2.05 4.41
C PHE A 100 6.50 -2.31 3.34
N SER A 101 5.93 -1.24 2.79
CA SER A 101 4.83 -1.28 1.82
C SER A 101 5.11 -0.34 0.65
N HIS A 102 4.67 -0.72 -0.55
CA HIS A 102 4.81 0.10 -1.76
C HIS A 102 3.86 1.29 -1.73
N CYS A 103 2.64 1.08 -1.19
CA CYS A 103 1.60 2.09 -1.03
C CYS A 103 0.97 2.61 -2.33
N ASP A 104 1.29 1.97 -3.45
CA ASP A 104 0.65 2.17 -4.76
C ASP A 104 0.88 0.96 -5.67
N LEU A 105 0.79 -0.25 -5.10
CA LEU A 105 1.00 -1.47 -5.87
C LEU A 105 -0.26 -1.78 -6.68
N ASN A 106 -0.22 -1.40 -7.95
CA ASN A 106 -1.30 -1.65 -8.90
C ASN A 106 -0.73 -2.13 -10.25
N PRO A 107 -1.54 -2.67 -11.17
CA PRO A 107 -1.04 -3.24 -12.43
C PRO A 107 -0.23 -2.28 -13.31
N THR A 108 -0.41 -0.96 -13.20
CA THR A 108 0.40 0.00 -13.98
C THR A 108 1.83 0.12 -13.46
N ASN A 109 2.06 -0.30 -12.21
CA ASN A 109 3.35 -0.26 -11.52
C ASN A 109 4.04 -1.63 -11.49
N ILE A 110 3.51 -2.61 -12.23
CA ILE A 110 4.06 -3.96 -12.37
C ILE A 110 4.50 -4.18 -13.82
N LEU A 111 5.80 -4.38 -14.01
CA LEU A 111 6.36 -4.75 -15.31
C LEU A 111 6.43 -6.27 -15.40
N VAL A 112 5.94 -6.81 -16.51
CA VAL A 112 5.90 -8.25 -16.78
C VAL A 112 6.71 -8.53 -18.05
N THR A 113 7.49 -9.61 -18.03
CA THR A 113 8.20 -10.10 -19.21
C THR A 113 7.23 -10.75 -20.22
N GLU A 114 7.67 -10.99 -21.45
CA GLU A 114 6.85 -11.65 -22.47
C GLU A 114 6.40 -13.06 -22.06
N ASP A 115 7.18 -13.77 -21.25
CA ASP A 115 6.85 -15.11 -20.70
C ASP A 115 5.98 -15.06 -19.43
N GLY A 116 5.40 -13.91 -19.09
CA GLY A 116 4.44 -13.79 -17.99
C GLY A 116 5.08 -13.81 -16.59
N ARG A 117 6.35 -13.39 -16.45
CA ARG A 117 7.07 -13.30 -15.18
C ARG A 117 7.18 -11.87 -14.69
N LEU A 118 7.35 -11.70 -13.37
CA LEU A 118 7.62 -10.37 -12.81
C LEU A 118 8.99 -9.87 -13.28
N ALA A 119 9.02 -8.79 -14.07
CA ALA A 119 10.25 -8.13 -14.47
C ALA A 119 10.69 -7.10 -13.42
N ALA A 120 9.76 -6.26 -12.97
CA ALA A 120 10.03 -5.23 -11.96
C ALA A 120 8.74 -4.72 -11.29
N ILE A 121 8.89 -4.17 -10.09
CA ILE A 121 7.92 -3.28 -9.45
C ILE A 121 8.53 -1.88 -9.49
N ILE A 122 7.76 -0.91 -9.96
CA ILE A 122 8.22 0.47 -10.19
C ILE A 122 7.32 1.47 -9.45
N ASP A 123 7.72 2.74 -9.46
CA ASP A 123 6.97 3.86 -8.84
C ASP A 123 6.93 3.81 -7.29
N TRP A 124 8.11 3.68 -6.71
CA TRP A 124 8.33 3.56 -5.26
C TRP A 124 8.19 4.86 -4.47
N GLU A 125 7.70 5.96 -5.07
CA GLU A 125 7.66 7.27 -4.42
C GLU A 125 6.73 7.28 -3.18
N GLY A 126 5.74 6.39 -3.14
CA GLY A 126 4.82 6.21 -2.03
C GLY A 126 5.37 5.39 -0.87
N ALA A 127 6.48 4.67 -1.08
CA ALA A 127 6.86 3.55 -0.22
C ALA A 127 7.32 3.95 1.18
N GLY A 128 7.01 3.10 2.16
CA GLY A 128 7.31 3.36 3.55
C GLY A 128 6.85 2.27 4.51
N TRP A 129 6.77 2.65 5.79
CA TRP A 129 6.38 1.80 6.90
C TRP A 129 4.90 2.00 7.22
N PHE A 130 4.10 0.97 6.97
CA PHE A 130 2.64 1.01 7.12
C PHE A 130 2.11 -0.28 7.77
N PRO A 131 0.86 -0.30 8.27
CA PRO A 131 0.27 -1.52 8.81
C PRO A 131 0.30 -2.68 7.79
N GLU A 132 0.43 -3.92 8.27
CA GLU A 132 0.53 -5.13 7.42
C GLU A 132 -0.56 -5.26 6.35
N TYR A 133 -1.75 -4.71 6.61
CA TYR A 133 -2.89 -4.78 5.71
C TYR A 133 -2.87 -3.72 4.59
N TRP A 134 -2.01 -2.70 4.69
CA TRP A 134 -2.09 -1.49 3.85
C TRP A 134 -1.84 -1.72 2.36
N GLU A 135 -1.06 -2.74 2.01
CA GLU A 135 -0.82 -3.09 0.59
C GLU A 135 -2.05 -3.70 -0.10
N TYR A 136 -3.05 -4.09 0.68
CA TYR A 136 -4.22 -4.84 0.20
C TYR A 136 -5.50 -3.99 0.26
N THR A 137 -5.38 -2.67 0.44
CA THR A 137 -6.50 -1.71 0.53
C THR A 137 -6.57 -0.84 -0.71
#